data_AF-A0AAU8AC95-F1
#
_entry.id   AF-A0AAU8AC95-F1
#
_cell.length_a   1.000
_cell.length_b   1.000
_cell.length_c   1.000
_cell.angle_alpha   90.00
_cell.angle_beta   90.00
_cell.angle_gamma   90.00
#
_symmetry.space_group_name_H-M   'P 1'
#
loop_
_entity.id
_entity.type
_entity.pdbx_description
1 polymer ?
#
loop_
_entity_poly.entity_id
_entity_poly.type
_entity_poly.pdbx_seq_one_letter_code
_entity_poly.pdbx_strand_id
1 'polypeptide(L)'
;MEFYMKLPRSKKEFAIFIGIVSILSVNMIAPLITCPEAGFYLSVWQDALTVLPFIWMSVIAAVLLTYVPAEKLTLMIVSKKDSFRAQIVVNTLCTVLLMSILLTIIGSRIGTRSITLEPIRLFFYKWPRNFAISLFVELCIAQPAARLAILKLHLRKEAGKEE
;
A
#
# COMPACT_ATOMS: atom_id res chain seq x y z
N MET A 1 0.96 -22.83 -12.97
CA MET A 1 1.86 -23.28 -11.88
C MET A 1 2.82 -22.18 -11.40
N GLU A 2 3.33 -21.28 -12.24
CA GLU A 2 4.25 -20.20 -11.79
C GLU A 2 3.69 -19.18 -10.79
N PHE A 3 2.39 -18.87 -10.81
CA PHE A 3 1.84 -17.78 -10.00
C PHE A 3 1.63 -18.14 -8.52
N TYR A 4 1.52 -19.42 -8.17
CA TYR A 4 1.46 -19.88 -6.77
C TYR A 4 2.81 -19.65 -6.05
N MET A 5 3.89 -19.41 -6.80
CA MET A 5 5.21 -19.04 -6.27
C MET A 5 5.32 -17.55 -5.95
N LYS A 6 4.34 -16.73 -6.35
CA LYS A 6 4.34 -15.27 -6.13
C LYS A 6 3.49 -14.84 -4.94
N LEU A 7 2.89 -15.81 -4.23
CA LEU A 7 2.06 -15.58 -3.06
C LEU A 7 2.79 -16.03 -1.80
N PRO A 8 2.68 -15.28 -0.69
CA PRO A 8 3.20 -15.74 0.60
C PRO A 8 2.45 -16.99 1.05
N ARG A 9 3.19 -18.04 1.44
CA ARG A 9 2.66 -19.35 1.89
C ARG A 9 2.75 -19.52 3.40
N SER A 10 3.52 -18.69 4.08
CA SER A 10 3.69 -18.71 5.53
C SER A 10 3.48 -17.32 6.15
N LYS A 11 3.20 -17.27 7.46
CA LYS A 11 3.09 -16.00 8.20
C LYS A 11 4.36 -15.14 8.09
N LYS A 12 5.54 -15.79 8.00
CA LYS A 12 6.83 -15.11 7.79
C LYS A 12 6.90 -14.46 6.41
N GLU A 13 6.51 -15.18 5.37
CA GLU A 13 6.46 -14.64 3.99
C GLU A 13 5.42 -13.54 3.86
N PHE A 14 4.29 -13.66 4.55
CA PHE A 14 3.27 -12.61 4.58
C PHE A 14 3.80 -11.33 5.23
N ALA A 15 4.52 -11.45 6.35
CA ALA A 15 5.17 -10.30 6.99
C ALA A 15 6.22 -9.63 6.07
N ILE A 16 7.04 -10.43 5.37
CA ILE A 16 8.00 -9.91 4.38
C ILE A 16 7.26 -9.19 3.24
N PHE A 17 6.18 -9.78 2.73
CA PHE A 17 5.38 -9.20 1.66
C PHE A 17 4.81 -7.84 2.07
N ILE A 18 4.15 -7.76 3.24
CA ILE A 18 3.62 -6.50 3.78
C ILE A 18 4.75 -5.50 4.07
N GLY A 19 5.90 -5.95 4.57
CA GLY A 19 7.06 -5.09 4.80
C GLY A 19 7.56 -4.41 3.52
N ILE A 20 7.74 -5.17 2.45
CA ILE A 20 8.20 -4.63 1.15
C ILE A 20 7.17 -3.65 0.59
N VAL A 21 5.89 -4.05 0.55
CA VAL A 21 4.81 -3.20 0.06
C VAL A 21 4.77 -1.89 0.86
N SER A 22 4.68 -1.97 2.18
CA SER A 22 4.51 -0.78 3.03
C SER A 22 5.71 0.17 2.96
N ILE A 23 6.96 -0.34 2.93
CA ILE A 23 8.15 0.50 2.84
C ILE A 23 8.20 1.21 1.49
N LEU A 24 8.00 0.49 0.39
CA LEU A 24 8.02 1.08 -0.96
C LEU A 24 6.90 2.11 -1.10
N SER A 25 5.67 1.74 -0.72
CA SER A 25 4.50 2.60 -0.84
C SER A 25 4.68 3.89 -0.03
N VAL A 26 5.14 3.82 1.22
CA VAL A 26 5.33 5.05 2.03
C VAL A 26 6.45 5.94 1.48
N ASN A 27 7.57 5.37 1.06
CA ASN A 27 8.70 6.15 0.53
C ASN A 27 8.39 6.80 -0.83
N MET A 28 7.48 6.22 -1.63
CA MET A 28 7.12 6.79 -2.92
C MET A 28 5.90 7.70 -2.83
N ILE A 29 4.84 7.27 -2.15
CA ILE A 29 3.56 7.98 -2.12
C ILE A 29 3.69 9.27 -1.31
N ALA A 30 4.37 9.25 -0.15
CA ALA A 30 4.43 10.43 0.71
C ALA A 30 5.12 11.63 0.01
N PRO A 31 6.30 11.48 -0.65
CA PRO A 31 6.87 12.58 -1.44
C PRO A 31 5.99 12.98 -2.63
N LEU A 32 5.39 12.03 -3.34
CA LEU A 32 4.53 12.31 -4.50
C LEU A 32 3.26 13.10 -4.13
N ILE A 33 2.76 12.95 -2.91
CA ILE A 33 1.62 13.74 -2.41
C ILE A 33 2.08 15.08 -1.84
N THR A 34 3.17 15.10 -1.07
CA THR A 34 3.59 16.29 -0.30
C THR A 34 4.32 17.32 -1.15
N CYS A 35 5.23 16.91 -2.05
CA CYS A 35 6.04 17.86 -2.81
C CYS A 35 5.22 18.77 -3.75
N PRO A 36 4.15 18.30 -4.42
CA PRO A 36 3.28 19.18 -5.20
C PRO A 36 2.50 20.21 -4.35
N GLU A 37 2.26 19.93 -3.07
CA GLU A 37 1.52 20.85 -2.18
C GLU A 37 2.44 21.82 -1.43
N ALA A 38 3.58 21.35 -0.95
CA ALA A 38 4.49 22.11 -0.10
C ALA A 38 5.71 22.68 -0.85
N GLY A 39 5.88 22.31 -2.12
CA GLY A 39 7.01 22.70 -2.96
C GLY A 39 8.18 21.70 -2.94
N PHE A 40 9.04 21.79 -3.95
CA PHE A 40 10.20 20.92 -4.14
C PHE A 40 11.46 21.51 -3.48
N TYR A 41 11.45 21.60 -2.15
CA TYR A 41 12.60 22.06 -1.37
C TYR A 41 13.17 20.93 -0.51
N LEU A 42 14.48 20.93 -0.30
CA LEU A 42 15.15 19.91 0.52
C LEU A 42 14.65 19.93 1.98
N SER A 43 14.29 21.11 2.50
CA SER A 43 13.69 21.27 3.83
C SER A 43 12.35 20.56 3.95
N VAL A 44 11.47 20.70 2.97
CA VAL A 44 10.17 20.00 2.91
C VAL A 44 10.38 18.50 2.88
N TRP A 45 11.40 18.03 2.15
CA TRP A 45 11.73 16.61 2.08
C TRP A 45 12.25 16.06 3.41
N GLN A 46 13.12 16.81 4.10
CA GLN A 46 13.59 16.47 5.45
C GLN A 46 12.43 16.42 6.45
N ASP A 47 11.55 17.41 6.45
CA ASP A 47 10.37 17.42 7.32
C ASP A 47 9.47 16.22 7.05
N ALA A 48 9.21 15.89 5.77
CA ALA A 48 8.44 14.70 5.40
C ALA A 48 9.06 13.41 5.93
N LEU A 49 10.40 13.27 5.87
CA LEU A 49 11.11 12.10 6.40
C LEU A 49 10.96 11.95 7.91
N THR A 50 10.89 13.04 8.68
CA THR A 50 10.70 12.94 10.14
C THR A 50 9.32 12.40 10.53
N VAL A 51 8.32 12.64 9.69
CA VAL A 51 6.93 12.20 9.92
C VAL A 51 6.67 10.80 9.33
N LEU A 52 7.51 10.39 8.39
CA LEU A 52 7.40 9.14 7.64
C LEU A 52 7.26 7.87 8.51
N PRO A 53 7.99 7.69 9.64
CA PRO A 53 7.81 6.52 10.51
C PRO A 53 6.40 6.42 11.10
N PHE A 54 5.79 7.55 11.48
CA PHE A 54 4.44 7.60 12.03
C PHE A 54 3.38 7.31 10.97
N ILE A 55 3.58 7.84 9.76
CA ILE A 55 2.75 7.52 8.60
C ILE A 55 2.84 6.02 8.31
N TRP A 56 4.05 5.44 8.29
CA TRP A 56 4.26 4.03 8.02
C TRP A 56 3.54 3.11 9.02
N MET A 57 3.62 3.41 10.31
CA MET A 57 2.85 2.68 11.34
C MET A 57 1.34 2.78 11.08
N SER A 58 0.85 3.95 10.67
CA SER A 58 -0.55 4.16 10.33
C SER A 58 -0.97 3.41 9.08
N VAL A 59 -0.09 3.29 8.07
CA VAL A 59 -0.33 2.46 6.87
C VAL A 59 -0.46 1.00 7.27
N ILE A 60 0.46 0.45 8.06
CA ILE A 60 0.37 -0.95 8.51
C ILE A 60 -0.94 -1.19 9.26
N ALA A 61 -1.30 -0.31 10.20
CA ALA A 61 -2.56 -0.41 10.92
C ALA A 61 -3.78 -0.36 9.98
N ALA A 62 -3.79 0.56 9.01
CA ALA A 62 -4.87 0.68 8.03
C ALA A 62 -4.98 -0.56 7.14
N VAL A 63 -3.87 -1.13 6.67
CA VAL A 63 -3.84 -2.41 5.92
C VAL A 63 -4.49 -3.51 6.74
N LEU A 64 -4.05 -3.69 7.99
CA LEU A 64 -4.54 -4.76 8.87
C LEU A 64 -6.01 -4.57 9.27
N LEU A 65 -6.49 -3.33 9.36
CA LEU A 65 -7.88 -3.04 9.65
C LEU A 65 -8.78 -3.28 8.43
N THR A 66 -8.29 -2.94 7.23
CA THR A 66 -9.10 -2.91 6.01
C THR A 66 -8.96 -4.15 5.13
N TYR A 67 -8.01 -5.06 5.36
CA TYR A 67 -7.83 -6.22 4.48
C TYR A 67 -9.08 -7.13 4.46
N VAL A 68 -9.70 -7.42 5.62
CA VAL A 68 -10.91 -8.24 5.69
C VAL A 68 -12.09 -7.62 4.95
N PRO A 69 -12.46 -6.35 5.20
CA PRO A 69 -13.56 -5.74 4.44
C PRO A 69 -13.22 -5.57 2.96
N ALA A 70 -11.95 -5.32 2.61
CA ALA A 70 -11.52 -5.25 1.21
C ALA A 70 -11.68 -6.59 0.50
N GLU A 71 -11.31 -7.69 1.16
CA GLU A 71 -11.48 -9.05 0.63
C GLU A 71 -12.96 -9.36 0.38
N LYS A 72 -13.83 -9.03 1.35
CA LYS A 72 -15.28 -9.18 1.18
C LYS A 72 -15.82 -8.38 0.00
N LEU A 73 -15.40 -7.12 -0.16
CA LEU A 73 -15.81 -6.28 -1.28
C LEU A 73 -15.33 -6.85 -2.61
N THR A 74 -14.11 -7.39 -2.64
CA THR A 74 -13.55 -8.05 -3.82
C THR A 74 -14.36 -9.27 -4.24
N LEU A 75 -14.77 -10.10 -3.28
CA LEU A 75 -15.60 -11.28 -3.53
C LEU A 75 -17.03 -10.92 -3.98
N MET A 76 -17.50 -9.69 -3.73
CA MET A 76 -18.76 -9.19 -4.31
C MET A 76 -18.61 -8.76 -5.77
N ILE A 77 -17.41 -8.35 -6.18
CA ILE A 77 -17.13 -7.85 -7.53
C ILE A 77 -16.68 -8.98 -8.47
N VAL A 78 -15.87 -9.92 -7.95
CA VAL A 78 -15.20 -10.95 -8.74
C VAL A 78 -15.72 -12.34 -8.40
N SER A 79 -15.97 -13.15 -9.43
CA SER A 79 -16.37 -14.54 -9.31
C SER A 79 -15.17 -15.48 -9.14
N LYS A 80 -15.39 -16.64 -8.53
CA LYS A 80 -14.35 -17.68 -8.40
C LYS A 80 -13.84 -18.20 -9.75
N LYS A 81 -14.61 -18.02 -10.83
CA LYS A 81 -14.23 -18.41 -12.20
C LYS A 81 -13.37 -17.37 -12.91
N ASP A 82 -13.27 -16.15 -12.38
CA ASP A 82 -12.49 -15.10 -13.01
C ASP A 82 -10.99 -15.36 -12.87
N SER A 83 -10.23 -14.77 -13.79
CA SER A 83 -8.79 -14.93 -13.80
C SER A 83 -8.17 -14.46 -12.48
N PHE A 84 -7.16 -15.20 -12.01
CA PHE A 84 -6.43 -14.84 -10.80
C PHE A 84 -5.82 -13.42 -10.86
N ARG A 85 -5.47 -12.93 -12.06
CA ARG A 85 -5.00 -11.55 -12.26
C ARG A 85 -6.12 -10.54 -11.99
N ALA A 86 -7.34 -10.80 -12.46
CA ALA A 86 -8.49 -9.96 -12.17
C ALA A 86 -8.78 -9.93 -10.66
N GLN A 87 -8.71 -11.09 -9.99
CA GLN A 87 -8.86 -11.17 -8.53
C GLN A 87 -7.83 -10.30 -7.80
N ILE A 88 -6.54 -10.34 -8.19
CA ILE A 88 -5.51 -9.50 -7.57
C ILE A 88 -5.76 -8.01 -7.82
N VAL A 89 -6.09 -7.62 -9.06
CA VAL A 89 -6.28 -6.21 -9.41
C VAL A 89 -7.47 -5.64 -8.65
N VAL A 90 -8.59 -6.36 -8.60
CA VAL A 90 -9.77 -5.91 -7.85
C VAL A 90 -9.51 -5.93 -6.35
N ASN A 91 -8.81 -6.95 -5.82
CA ASN A 91 -8.42 -6.96 -4.41
C ASN A 91 -7.58 -5.73 -4.06
N THR A 92 -6.59 -5.42 -4.88
CA THR A 92 -5.74 -4.25 -4.71
C THR A 92 -6.54 -2.97 -4.77
N LEU A 93 -7.44 -2.84 -5.74
CA LEU A 93 -8.33 -1.70 -5.85
C LEU A 93 -9.17 -1.52 -4.58
N CYS A 94 -9.82 -2.58 -4.11
CA CYS A 94 -10.64 -2.55 -2.88
C CYS A 94 -9.82 -2.21 -1.63
N THR A 95 -8.65 -2.81 -1.48
CA THR A 95 -7.77 -2.55 -0.33
C THR A 95 -7.26 -1.12 -0.34
N VAL A 96 -6.72 -0.63 -1.48
CA VAL A 96 -6.25 0.75 -1.60
C VAL A 96 -7.38 1.74 -1.44
N LEU A 97 -8.57 1.44 -1.95
CA LEU A 97 -9.75 2.30 -1.79
C LEU A 97 -10.08 2.50 -0.30
N LEU A 98 -10.26 1.41 0.45
CA LEU A 98 -10.59 1.49 1.88
C LEU A 98 -9.47 2.14 2.69
N MET A 99 -8.21 1.79 2.43
CA MET A 99 -7.07 2.41 3.09
C MET A 99 -6.96 3.90 2.77
N SER A 100 -7.19 4.30 1.53
CA SER A 100 -7.07 5.71 1.11
C SER A 100 -8.06 6.62 1.84
N ILE A 101 -9.27 6.13 2.13
CA ILE A 101 -10.28 6.88 2.88
C ILE A 101 -9.75 7.15 4.30
N LEU A 102 -9.25 6.11 4.98
CA LEU A 102 -8.71 6.24 6.34
C LEU A 102 -7.45 7.12 6.37
N LEU A 103 -6.51 6.85 5.48
CA LEU A 103 -5.21 7.52 5.45
C LEU A 103 -5.29 8.96 4.95
N THR A 104 -6.32 9.33 4.19
CA THR A 104 -6.51 10.75 3.84
C THR A 104 -6.82 11.57 5.08
N ILE A 105 -7.57 11.02 6.04
CA ILE A 105 -7.89 11.71 7.29
C ILE A 105 -6.73 11.60 8.28
N ILE A 106 -6.27 10.38 8.55
CA ILE A 106 -5.23 10.09 9.55
C ILE A 106 -3.87 10.63 9.09
N GLY A 107 -3.49 10.35 7.85
CA GLY A 107 -2.22 10.80 7.27
C GLY A 107 -2.11 12.32 7.20
N SER A 108 -3.20 13.03 6.89
CA SER A 108 -3.19 14.49 6.93
C SER A 108 -2.95 15.03 8.34
N ARG A 109 -3.61 14.48 9.37
CA ARG A 109 -3.40 14.91 10.77
C ARG A 109 -1.97 14.65 11.25
N ILE A 110 -1.38 13.53 10.84
CA ILE A 110 0.00 13.19 11.17
C ILE A 110 0.96 14.11 10.41
N GLY A 111 0.70 14.35 9.12
CA GLY A 111 1.50 15.22 8.26
C GLY A 111 1.53 16.67 8.74
N THR A 112 0.39 17.25 9.10
CA THR A 112 0.30 18.64 9.60
C THR A 112 0.65 18.78 11.07
N ARG A 113 0.85 17.66 11.79
CA ARG A 113 1.03 17.60 13.25
C ARG A 113 -0.07 18.35 14.02
N SER A 114 -1.25 18.48 13.42
CA SER A 114 -2.35 19.27 13.95
C SER A 114 -3.65 18.49 13.86
N ILE A 115 -4.42 18.51 14.96
CA ILE A 115 -5.72 17.85 15.04
C ILE A 115 -6.79 18.88 14.67
N THR A 116 -6.87 19.22 13.38
CA THR A 116 -7.89 20.13 12.85
C THR A 116 -9.00 19.35 12.12
N LEU A 117 -10.13 20.03 11.88
CA LEU A 117 -11.24 19.52 11.05
C LEU A 117 -10.98 19.68 9.54
N GLU A 118 -9.88 20.34 9.18
CA GLU A 118 -9.50 20.64 7.81
C GLU A 118 -9.38 19.40 6.91
N PRO A 119 -8.81 18.25 7.36
CA PRO A 119 -8.75 17.03 6.56
C PRO A 119 -10.12 16.47 6.17
N ILE A 120 -11.16 16.74 6.98
CA ILE A 120 -12.53 16.30 6.70
C ILE A 120 -13.18 17.26 5.70
N ARG A 121 -12.97 18.57 5.86
CA ARG A 121 -13.52 19.58 4.94
C ARG A 121 -12.91 19.47 3.54
N LEU A 122 -11.59 19.28 3.46
CA LEU A 122 -10.86 19.13 2.21
C LEU A 122 -10.82 17.68 1.70
N PHE A 123 -11.55 16.75 2.35
CA PHE A 123 -11.49 15.33 2.03
C PHE A 123 -11.77 15.08 0.54
N PHE A 124 -12.91 15.55 0.02
CA PHE A 124 -13.29 15.32 -1.37
C PHE A 124 -12.37 16.01 -2.39
N TYR A 125 -11.62 17.03 -1.97
CA TYR A 125 -10.65 17.71 -2.82
C TYR A 125 -9.32 16.94 -2.87
N LYS A 126 -8.80 16.50 -1.71
CA LYS A 126 -7.49 15.83 -1.64
C LYS A 126 -7.56 14.32 -1.89
N TRP A 127 -8.64 13.66 -1.47
CA TRP A 127 -8.79 12.21 -1.53
C TRP A 127 -8.65 11.64 -2.95
N PRO A 128 -9.33 12.15 -4.00
CA PRO A 128 -9.24 11.54 -5.33
C PRO A 128 -7.82 11.53 -5.89
N ARG A 129 -7.08 12.62 -5.70
CA ARG A 129 -5.68 12.75 -6.11
C ARG A 129 -4.80 11.77 -5.34
N ASN A 130 -4.92 11.74 -4.01
CA ASN A 130 -4.11 10.87 -3.15
C ASN A 130 -4.40 9.38 -3.41
N PHE A 131 -5.68 9.04 -3.62
CA PHE A 131 -6.12 7.70 -4.00
C PHE A 131 -5.52 7.29 -5.35
N ALA A 132 -5.58 8.14 -6.37
CA ALA A 132 -5.05 7.83 -7.70
C ALA A 132 -3.53 7.59 -7.66
N ILE A 133 -2.77 8.44 -6.96
CA ILE A 133 -1.32 8.28 -6.78
C ILE A 133 -1.02 6.97 -6.04
N SER A 134 -1.73 6.71 -4.94
CA SER A 134 -1.55 5.49 -4.14
C SER A 134 -1.85 4.24 -4.96
N LEU A 135 -2.97 4.22 -5.67
CA LEU A 135 -3.38 3.10 -6.52
C LEU A 135 -2.36 2.82 -7.63
N PHE A 136 -1.85 3.88 -8.27
CA PHE A 136 -0.84 3.75 -9.31
C PHE A 136 0.46 3.13 -8.78
N VAL A 137 0.98 3.65 -7.67
CA VAL A 137 2.21 3.12 -7.04
C VAL A 137 2.00 1.67 -6.62
N GLU A 138 0.85 1.35 -6.03
CA GLU A 138 0.55 0.02 -5.52
C GLU A 138 0.46 -1.03 -6.65
N LEU A 139 -0.26 -0.70 -7.73
CA LEU A 139 -0.46 -1.59 -8.88
C LEU A 139 0.81 -1.75 -9.72
N CYS A 140 1.54 -0.66 -9.97
CA CYS A 140 2.67 -0.68 -10.91
C CYS A 140 4.00 -1.02 -10.25
N ILE A 141 4.18 -0.73 -8.96
CA ILE A 141 5.49 -0.77 -8.32
C ILE A 141 5.49 -1.66 -7.08
N ALA A 142 4.72 -1.31 -6.04
CA ALA A 142 4.85 -1.95 -4.73
C ALA A 142 4.46 -3.43 -4.77
N GLN A 143 3.28 -3.76 -5.29
CA GLN A 143 2.85 -5.16 -5.37
C GLN A 143 3.67 -6.00 -6.35
N PRO A 144 3.99 -5.54 -7.57
CA PRO A 144 4.87 -6.28 -8.46
C PRO A 144 6.24 -6.56 -7.82
N ALA A 145 6.86 -5.58 -7.18
CA ALA A 145 8.14 -5.74 -6.50
C ALA A 145 8.06 -6.77 -5.35
N ALA A 146 7.03 -6.68 -4.52
CA ALA A 146 6.82 -7.63 -3.43
C ALA A 146 6.59 -9.06 -3.93
N ARG A 147 5.80 -9.24 -4.99
CA ARG A 147 5.57 -10.56 -5.61
C ARG A 147 6.84 -11.15 -6.24
N LEU A 148 7.69 -10.32 -6.83
CA LEU A 148 8.99 -10.74 -7.37
C LEU A 148 9.96 -11.14 -6.25
N ALA A 149 9.95 -10.44 -5.12
CA ALA A 149 10.77 -10.80 -3.96
C ALA A 149 10.36 -12.16 -3.38
N ILE A 150 9.05 -12.42 -3.25
CA ILE A 150 8.54 -13.73 -2.80
C ILE A 150 8.91 -14.84 -3.79
N LEU A 151 8.81 -14.57 -5.10
CA LEU A 151 9.26 -15.53 -6.12
C LEU A 151 10.73 -15.89 -5.96
N LYS A 152 11.61 -14.89 -5.81
CA LYS A 152 13.05 -15.13 -5.59
C LYS A 152 13.33 -15.91 -4.31
N LEU A 153 12.56 -15.65 -3.25
CA LEU A 153 12.68 -16.38 -1.99
C LEU A 153 12.34 -17.87 -2.19
N HIS A 154 11.26 -18.18 -2.91
CA HIS A 154 10.86 -19.56 -3.17
C HIS A 154 11.86 -20.31 -4.05
N LEU A 155 12.34 -19.68 -5.13
CA LEU A 155 13.35 -20.27 -6.01
C LEU A 155 14.65 -20.61 -5.25
N ARG A 156 15.08 -19.74 -4.33
CA ARG A 156 16.24 -20.01 -3.46
C ARG A 156 16.02 -21.18 -2.50
N LYS A 157 14.80 -21.32 -1.96
CA LYS A 157 14.45 -22.43 -1.07
C LYS A 157 14.36 -23.77 -1.80
N GLU A 158 13.99 -23.77 -3.07
CA GLU A 158 13.94 -24.97 -3.90
C GLU A 158 15.36 -25.37 -4.34
N ALA A 159 16.20 -24.42 -4.77
CA ALA A 159 17.60 -24.68 -5.12
C ALA A 159 18.42 -25.23 -3.94
N GLY A 160 18.22 -24.72 -2.72
CA GLY A 160 18.90 -25.22 -1.51
C GLY A 160 18.30 -26.51 -0.92
N LYS A 161 17.27 -27.11 -1.54
CA LYS A 161 16.75 -28.44 -1.19
C LYS A 161 17.27 -29.54 -2.11
N GLU A 162 17.90 -29.16 -3.22
CA GLU A 162 18.51 -30.08 -4.19
C GLU A 162 20.01 -30.31 -3.92
N GLU A 163 20.60 -29.57 -2.95
CA GLU A 163 21.91 -29.84 -2.32
C GLU A 163 21.75 -30.60 -0.99
#